data_AF-A0A4S8L4B0-F1
#
_entry.id   AF-A0A4S8L4B0-F1
#
_cell.length_a   1.000
_cell.length_b   1.000
_cell.length_c   1.000
_cell.angle_alpha   90.00
_cell.angle_beta   90.00
_cell.angle_gamma   90.00
#
_symmetry.space_group_name_H-M   'P 1'
#
loop_
_entity.id
_entity.type
_entity.pdbx_description
1 polymer ?
#
loop_
_entity_poly.entity_id
_entity_poly.type
_entity_poly.pdbx_seq_one_letter_code
_entity_poly.pdbx_strand_id
1 'polypeptide(L)' 'MEAPPRPQPPQQEKSAAQIGEEYRAALFAQCAQGRHSPKTTYGPCGIITAIICFPFGLICLFSDTEKKCDRCGVQL' A
#
# COMPACT_ATOMS: atom_id res chain seq x y z
N MET A 1 -0.20 42.65 -38.46
CA MET A 1 -0.63 42.77 -37.05
C MET A 1 -0.55 41.36 -36.46
N GLU A 2 0.66 40.92 -36.12
CA GLU A 2 0.92 39.60 -35.54
C GLU A 2 1.28 39.82 -34.07
N ALA A 3 0.50 39.22 -33.18
CA ALA A 3 0.70 39.29 -31.74
C ALA A 3 1.95 38.48 -31.34
N PRO A 4 2.71 38.90 -30.32
CA PRO A 4 3.92 38.20 -29.90
C PRO A 4 3.61 36.79 -29.36
N PRO A 5 4.44 35.78 -29.66
CA PRO A 5 4.28 34.43 -29.14
C PRO A 5 4.40 34.43 -27.61
N ARG A 6 3.37 33.93 -26.94
CA ARG A 6 3.39 33.73 -25.48
C ARG A 6 4.41 32.64 -25.13
N PRO A 7 5.32 32.87 -24.16
CA PRO A 7 6.21 31.82 -23.67
C PRO A 7 5.38 30.71 -23.04
N GLN A 8 5.43 29.51 -23.63
CA GLN A 8 4.86 28.30 -23.04
C GLN A 8 5.77 27.88 -21.88
N PRO A 9 5.24 27.60 -20.68
CA PRO A 9 6.06 27.13 -19.58
C PRO A 9 6.73 25.81 -19.98
N PRO A 10 8.00 25.58 -19.60
CA PRO A 10 8.71 24.35 -19.94
C PRO A 10 7.94 23.17 -19.34
N GLN A 11 7.45 22.28 -20.19
CA GLN A 11 6.99 20.96 -19.77
C GLN A 11 8.23 20.18 -19.32
N GLN A 12 8.58 20.38 -18.05
CA GLN A 12 9.70 19.71 -17.40
C GLN A 12 9.36 18.23 -17.35
N GLU A 13 10.02 17.44 -18.19
CA GLU A 13 9.94 15.98 -18.26
C GLU A 13 10.31 15.43 -16.88
N LYS A 14 9.29 15.21 -16.04
CA LYS A 14 9.47 14.74 -14.67
C LYS A 14 10.16 13.38 -14.73
N SER A 15 11.32 13.28 -14.09
CA SER A 15 12.09 12.03 -14.05
C SER A 15 11.27 10.92 -13.38
N ALA A 16 11.45 9.66 -13.79
CA ALA A 16 10.76 8.50 -13.22
C ALA A 16 10.86 8.43 -11.69
N ALA A 17 11.96 8.93 -11.12
CA ALA A 17 12.14 9.05 -9.67
C ALA A 17 11.15 10.05 -9.04
N GLN A 18 10.92 11.20 -9.69
CA GLN A 18 9.98 12.22 -9.21
C GLN A 18 8.52 11.73 -9.32
N ILE A 19 8.19 11.02 -10.40
CA ILE A 19 6.88 10.39 -10.58
C ILE A 19 6.61 9.36 -9.47
N GLY A 20 7.62 8.55 -9.14
CA GLY A 20 7.53 7.58 -8.05
C GLY A 20 7.31 8.23 -6.69
N GLU A 21 7.97 9.35 -6.41
CA GLU A 21 7.82 10.09 -5.16
C GLU A 21 6.44 10.75 -5.03
N GLU A 22 5.96 11.42 -6.09
CA GLU A 22 4.60 11.99 -6.16
C GLU A 22 3.54 10.90 -5.96
N TYR A 23 3.73 9.72 -6.57
CA TYR A 23 2.82 8.58 -6.43
C TYR A 23 2.79 8.03 -5.00
N ARG A 24 3.96 7.89 -4.35
CA ARG A 24 4.04 7.47 -2.94
C ARG A 24 3.34 8.49 -2.03
N ALA A 25 3.58 9.78 -2.23
CA ALA A 25 2.93 10.84 -1.46
C ALA A 25 1.40 10.79 -1.61
N ALA A 26 0.88 10.57 -2.83
CA ALA A 26 -0.54 10.43 -3.09
C ALA A 26 -1.16 9.19 -2.41
N LEU A 27 -0.44 8.07 -2.35
CA LEU A 27 -0.88 6.86 -1.63
C LEU A 27 -0.94 7.07 -0.12
N PHE A 28 0.08 7.70 0.46
CA PHE A 28 0.09 8.02 1.90
C PHE A 28 -1.00 9.02 2.27
N ALA A 29 -1.28 10.00 1.41
CA ALA A 29 -2.39 10.94 1.59
C ALA A 29 -3.75 10.22 1.63
N GLN A 30 -3.95 9.20 0.78
CA GLN A 30 -5.18 8.39 0.81
C GLN A 30 -5.30 7.58 2.12
N CYS A 31 -4.19 7.04 2.63
CA CYS A 31 -4.18 6.38 3.94
C CYS A 31 -4.52 7.35 5.06
N ALA A 32 -3.98 8.58 5.04
CA ALA A 32 -4.30 9.62 6.03
C ALA A 32 -5.78 10.07 5.97
N GLN A 33 -6.42 9.98 4.80
CA GLN A 33 -7.85 10.21 4.61
C GLN A 33 -8.73 9.03 5.06
N GLY A 34 -8.14 7.95 5.59
CA GLY A 34 -8.85 6.75 6.02
C GLY A 34 -9.18 5.77 4.90
N ARG A 35 -8.71 6.00 3.67
CA ARG A 35 -8.87 5.08 2.53
C ARG A 35 -7.79 4.00 2.53
N HIS A 36 -7.83 3.16 3.56
CA HIS A 36 -6.94 2.01 3.66
C HIS A 36 -7.41 0.86 2.77
N SER A 37 -6.46 0.26 2.05
CA SER A 37 -6.68 -1.01 1.35
C SER A 37 -6.35 -2.17 2.28
N PRO A 38 -7.34 -2.88 2.87
CA PRO A 38 -7.08 -4.00 3.76
C PRO A 38 -6.48 -5.16 2.97
N LYS A 39 -5.37 -5.71 3.46
CA LYS A 39 -4.75 -6.92 2.94
C LYS A 39 -4.58 -7.91 4.08
N THR A 40 -5.19 -9.07 3.92
CA THR A 40 -5.09 -10.19 4.86
C THR A 40 -3.84 -10.98 4.55
N THR A 41 -2.97 -11.16 5.53
CA THR A 41 -1.78 -12.01 5.40
C THR A 41 -1.83 -13.05 6.50
N TYR A 42 -1.52 -14.30 6.15
CA TYR A 42 -1.46 -15.41 7.10
C TYR A 42 -0.01 -15.58 7.56
N GLY A 43 0.24 -15.60 8.86
CA GLY A 43 1.58 -15.83 9.37
C GLY A 43 2.02 -17.28 9.10
N PRO A 44 3.29 -17.49 8.71
CA PRO A 44 3.81 -18.83 8.45
C PRO A 44 3.81 -19.70 9.71
N CYS A 45 3.92 -19.08 10.89
CA CYS A 45 3.88 -19.78 12.18
C CYS A 45 2.51 -20.44 12.41
N GLY A 46 1.41 -19.72 12.16
CA GLY A 46 0.05 -20.27 12.28
C GLY A 46 -0.19 -21.47 11.37
N ILE A 47 0.34 -21.44 10.14
CA ILE A 47 0.23 -22.55 9.17
C ILE A 47 1.01 -23.79 9.66
N ILE A 48 2.24 -23.60 10.15
CA ILE A 48 3.07 -24.70 10.64
C ILE A 48 2.41 -25.36 11.86
N THR A 49 1.89 -24.57 12.81
CA THR A 49 1.21 -25.09 14.00
C THR A 49 -0.11 -25.79 13.66
N ALA A 50 -0.85 -25.32 12.64
CA ALA A 50 -2.06 -25.98 12.14
C ALA A 50 -1.82 -27.41 11.65
N ILE A 51 -0.67 -27.65 11.02
CA ILE A 51 -0.31 -28.97 10.47
C ILE A 51 0.15 -29.92 11.57
N ILE A 52 0.96 -29.43 12.52
CA ILE A 52 1.58 -30.28 13.56
C ILE A 52 0.60 -30.60 14.70
N CYS A 53 -0.34 -29.70 14.99
CA CYS A 53 -1.17 -29.79 16.20
C CYS A 53 -2.68 -29.70 15.87
N PHE A 54 -3.21 -30.68 15.15
CA PHE A 54 -4.64 -30.79 14.88
C PHE A 54 -5.36 -31.21 16.18
N PRO A 55 -6.44 -30.54 16.67
CA PRO A 55 -7.27 -29.46 16.11
C PRO A 55 -6.95 -28.04 16.63
N PHE A 56 -6.09 -27.90 17.64
CA PHE A 56 -5.78 -26.61 18.28
C PHE A 56 -5.09 -25.63 17.32
N GLY A 57 -4.27 -26.13 16.41
CA GLY A 57 -3.56 -25.32 15.43
C GLY A 57 -4.46 -24.66 14.39
N LEU A 58 -5.65 -25.22 14.09
CA LEU A 58 -6.65 -24.55 13.24
C LEU A 58 -7.21 -23.29 13.91
N ILE A 59 -7.42 -23.33 15.23
CA ILE A 59 -7.89 -22.16 15.99
C ILE A 59 -6.81 -21.07 15.98
N CYS A 60 -5.54 -21.46 16.19
CA CYS A 60 -4.42 -20.52 16.08
C CYS A 60 -4.30 -19.90 14.69
N LEU A 61 -4.51 -20.67 13.61
CA LEU A 61 -4.46 -20.16 12.23
C LEU A 61 -5.51 -19.07 11.97
N PHE A 62 -6.72 -19.24 12.51
CA PHE A 62 -7.77 -18.22 12.41
C PHE A 62 -7.46 -16.97 13.24
N SER A 63 -6.81 -17.12 14.40
CA SER A 63 -6.36 -15.97 15.20
C SER A 63 -5.14 -15.25 14.61
N ASP A 64 -4.30 -15.94 13.84
CA ASP A 64 -3.08 -15.41 13.20
C ASP A 64 -3.35 -14.71 11.86
N THR A 65 -4.60 -14.29 11.62
CA THR A 65 -4.95 -13.50 10.45
C THR A 65 -4.72 -12.02 10.77
N GLU A 66 -3.59 -11.48 10.31
CA GLU A 66 -3.32 -10.04 10.43
C GLU A 66 -3.90 -9.29 9.22
N LYS A 67 -4.77 -8.33 9.51
CA LYS A 67 -5.27 -7.36 8.53
C LYS A 67 -4.39 -6.14 8.58
N LYS A 68 -3.57 -5.93 7.55
CA LYS A 68 -2.69 -4.77 7.45
C LYS A 68 -3.01 -4.00 6.18
N CYS A 69 -2.87 -2.69 6.22
CA CYS A 69 -2.99 -1.89 5.02
C CYS A 69 -1.78 -2.12 4.11
N ASP A 70 -2.00 -2.49 2.85
CA ASP A 70 -0.91 -2.74 1.89
C ASP A 70 -0.05 -1.49 1.63
N ARG A 71 -0.64 -0.29 1.79
CA ARG A 71 0.00 1.00 1.46
C ARG A 71 0.78 1.61 2.62
N CYS A 72 0.25 1.53 3.85
CA CYS A 72 0.85 2.17 5.03
C CYS A 72 1.25 1.20 6.15
N GLY A 73 0.93 -0.10 6.04
CA GLY A 73 1.31 -1.12 7.02
C GLY A 73 0.57 -1.08 8.35
N VAL A 74 -0.35 -0.13 8.55
CA VAL A 74 -1.17 -0.02 9.77
C VAL A 74 -2.12 -1.21 9.87
N GLN A 75 -2.29 -1.77 11.07
CA GLN A 75 -3.25 -2.83 11.35
C GLN A 75 -4.67 -2.26 11.31
N LEU A 76 -5.57 -2.90 10.56
CA LEU A 76 -6.98 -2.51 10.41
C LEU A 76 -7.92 -3.40 11.23
#